data_AF-A0A2M8FR21-F1
#
_entry.id   AF-A0A2M8FR21-F1
#
_cell.length_a   1.000
_cell.length_b   1.000
_cell.length_c   1.000
_cell.angle_alpha   90.00
_cell.angle_beta   90.00
_cell.angle_gamma   90.00
#
_symmetry.space_group_name_H-M   'P 1'
#
loop_
_entity.id
_entity.type
_entity.pdbx_description
1 polymer ?
#
loop_
_entity_poly.entity_id
_entity_poly.type
_entity_poly.pdbx_seq_one_letter_code
_entity_poly.pdbx_strand_id
1 'polypeptide(L)'
;MTTIETNNNPTVCNFEYLSNLMGGKQDLIKKIMDTFLVQVQEELNAINNAILITDYTTIKNMAHTMKSSVSIMGIAALQPILQEMEDLSKITTSFERIIALNTQLNLICNQAFEEIKNYSFS
;
A
#
# COMPACT_ATOMS: atom_id res chain seq x y z
N MET A 1 -23.98 19.39 25.39
CA MET A 1 -23.75 18.05 24.84
C MET A 1 -22.70 18.20 23.77
N THR A 2 -21.45 17.87 24.09
CA THR A 2 -20.33 17.98 23.15
C THR A 2 -20.26 16.65 22.40
N THR A 3 -20.55 16.68 21.11
CA THR A 3 -20.32 15.55 20.21
C THR A 3 -18.82 15.32 20.13
N ILE A 4 -18.38 14.14 20.59
CA ILE A 4 -17.04 13.64 20.35
C ILE A 4 -17.01 13.24 18.87
N GLU A 5 -16.43 14.09 18.04
CA GLU A 5 -16.04 13.71 16.68
C GLU A 5 -14.93 12.67 16.82
N THR A 6 -15.31 11.40 16.71
CA THR A 6 -14.33 10.34 16.48
C THR A 6 -13.75 10.60 15.10
N ASN A 7 -12.50 11.06 15.04
CA ASN A 7 -11.70 11.10 13.83
C ASN A 7 -11.37 9.65 13.42
N ASN A 8 -12.40 8.88 13.07
CA ASN A 8 -12.26 7.55 12.49
C ASN A 8 -12.01 7.74 11.00
N ASN A 9 -10.77 8.07 10.64
CA ASN A 9 -10.35 7.79 9.27
C ASN A 9 -10.57 6.30 9.03
N PRO A 10 -11.33 5.91 7.98
CA PRO A 10 -11.57 4.50 7.70
C PRO A 10 -10.24 3.78 7.49
N THR A 11 -10.08 2.62 8.11
CA THR A 11 -8.86 1.81 8.02
C THR A 11 -8.65 1.36 6.57
N VAL A 12 -7.41 1.40 6.09
CA VAL A 12 -7.06 0.96 4.73
C VAL A 12 -6.71 -0.53 4.69
N CYS A 13 -6.21 -1.09 5.78
CA CYS A 13 -5.95 -2.52 5.93
C CYS A 13 -7.22 -3.29 6.27
N ASN A 14 -7.37 -4.48 5.70
CA ASN A 14 -8.44 -5.39 6.06
C ASN A 14 -7.88 -6.54 6.93
N PHE A 15 -7.81 -6.29 8.24
CA PHE A 15 -7.29 -7.27 9.21
C PHE A 15 -8.19 -8.49 9.37
N GLU A 16 -9.50 -8.36 9.15
CA GLU A 16 -10.42 -9.50 9.16
C GLU A 16 -10.13 -10.43 7.98
N TYR A 17 -9.95 -9.87 6.77
CA TYR A 17 -9.52 -10.61 5.59
C TYR A 17 -8.19 -11.34 5.84
N LEU A 18 -7.18 -10.64 6.37
CA LEU A 18 -5.89 -11.24 6.69
C LEU A 18 -6.03 -12.37 7.72
N SER A 19 -6.81 -12.15 8.79
CA SER A 19 -7.06 -13.16 9.82
C SER A 19 -7.71 -14.41 9.23
N ASN A 20 -8.74 -14.23 8.39
CA ASN A 20 -9.41 -15.32 7.70
C ASN A 20 -8.46 -16.08 6.76
N LEU A 21 -7.62 -15.36 5.99
CA LEU A 21 -6.64 -15.96 5.09
C LEU A 21 -5.61 -16.80 5.86
N MET A 22 -5.21 -16.38 7.06
CA MET A 22 -4.25 -17.06 7.91
C MET A 22 -4.89 -18.08 8.88
N GLY A 23 -6.21 -18.26 8.82
CA GLY A 23 -6.97 -19.14 9.71
C GLY A 23 -6.90 -18.74 11.18
N GLY A 24 -6.85 -17.44 11.46
CA GLY A 24 -6.78 -16.86 12.82
C GLY A 24 -5.46 -17.09 13.56
N LYS A 25 -4.44 -17.66 12.89
CA LYS A 25 -3.15 -17.99 13.52
C LYS A 25 -2.33 -16.72 13.75
N GLN A 26 -2.35 -16.20 14.97
CA GLN A 26 -1.72 -14.92 15.36
C GLN A 26 -0.23 -14.84 14.97
N ASP A 27 0.56 -15.89 15.21
CA ASP A 27 1.98 -15.91 14.84
C ASP A 27 2.20 -15.75 13.33
N LEU A 28 1.33 -16.35 12.53
CA LEU A 28 1.40 -16.26 11.08
C LEU A 28 0.95 -14.87 10.59
N ILE A 29 -0.13 -14.33 11.17
CA ILE A 29 -0.62 -12.97 10.91
C ILE A 29 0.49 -11.96 11.20
N LYS A 30 1.14 -12.07 12.37
CA LYS A 30 2.28 -11.21 12.75
C LYS A 30 3.42 -11.31 11.76
N LYS A 31 3.82 -12.52 11.37
CA LYS A 31 4.88 -12.73 10.38
C LYS A 31 4.55 -12.09 9.02
N ILE A 32 3.30 -12.19 8.57
CA ILE A 32 2.85 -11.56 7.32
C ILE A 32 2.90 -10.04 7.44
N MET A 33 2.42 -9.47 8.54
CA MET A 33 2.50 -8.03 8.79
C MET A 33 3.94 -7.52 8.80
N ASP A 34 4.85 -8.20 9.50
CA ASP A 34 6.26 -7.84 9.54
C ASP A 34 6.91 -7.90 8.16
N THR A 35 6.60 -8.95 7.38
CA THR A 35 7.09 -9.11 6.01
C THR A 35 6.55 -8.00 5.10
N PHE A 36 5.25 -7.69 5.22
CA PHE A 36 4.60 -6.64 4.46
C PHE A 36 5.24 -5.27 4.70
N LEU A 37 5.51 -4.92 5.97
CA LEU A 37 6.13 -3.64 6.33
C LEU A 37 7.48 -3.45 5.63
N VAL A 38 8.32 -4.48 5.59
CA VAL A 38 9.62 -4.41 4.92
C VAL A 38 9.44 -4.33 3.40
N GLN A 39 8.68 -5.27 2.82
CA GLN A 39 8.55 -5.40 1.38
C GLN A 39 7.92 -4.15 0.75
N VAL A 40 6.79 -3.69 1.27
CA VAL A 40 6.11 -2.52 0.71
C VAL A 40 6.90 -1.24 0.92
N GLN A 41 7.67 -1.13 2.01
CA GLN A 41 8.57 0.01 2.21
C GLN A 41 9.69 0.04 1.17
N GLU A 42 10.28 -1.11 0.83
CA GLU A 42 11.29 -1.22 -0.22
C GLU A 42 10.73 -0.88 -1.61
N GLU A 43 9.58 -1.46 -1.96
CA GLU A 43 8.89 -1.20 -3.22
C GLU A 43 8.49 0.29 -3.35
N LEU A 44 7.98 0.90 -2.27
CA LEU A 44 7.60 2.32 -2.24
C LEU A 44 8.81 3.23 -2.45
N ASN A 45 9.93 2.92 -1.79
CA ASN A 45 11.17 3.66 -1.95
C ASN A 45 11.71 3.53 -3.38
N ALA A 46 11.62 2.35 -3.99
CA ALA A 46 12.03 2.14 -5.37
C ALA A 46 11.18 2.99 -6.35
N ILE A 47 9.85 3.03 -6.17
CA ILE A 47 8.95 3.88 -6.97
C ILE A 47 9.30 5.36 -6.77
N ASN A 48 9.45 5.82 -5.53
CA ASN A 48 9.79 7.20 -5.19
C ASN A 48 11.11 7.64 -5.86
N ASN A 49 12.15 6.80 -5.77
CA ASN A 49 13.45 7.08 -6.39
C ASN A 49 13.35 7.08 -7.92
N ALA A 50 12.62 6.13 -8.51
CA ALA A 50 12.43 6.06 -9.95
C ALA A 50 11.71 7.29 -10.51
N ILE A 51 10.79 7.90 -9.75
CA ILE A 51 10.14 9.16 -10.14
C ILE A 51 11.14 10.33 -10.19
N LEU A 52 12.11 10.40 -9.28
CA LEU A 52 13.11 11.48 -9.29
C LEU A 52 13.96 11.51 -10.56
N ILE A 53 14.13 10.35 -11.21
CA ILE A 53 14.95 10.19 -12.42
C ILE A 53 14.12 9.78 -13.65
N THR A 54 12.78 9.85 -13.56
CA THR A 54 11.85 9.50 -14.65
C THR A 54 12.07 8.09 -15.21
N ASP A 55 12.40 7.12 -14.36
CA ASP A 55 12.58 5.72 -14.74
C ASP A 55 11.23 4.98 -14.79
N TYR A 56 10.56 5.09 -15.94
CA TYR A 56 9.31 4.39 -16.23
C TYR A 56 9.41 2.87 -16.09
N THR A 57 10.58 2.28 -16.37
CA THR A 57 10.72 0.82 -16.32
C THR A 57 10.63 0.33 -14.88
N THR A 58 11.32 1.02 -13.97
CA THR A 58 11.26 0.71 -12.54
C THR A 58 9.88 1.00 -11.96
N ILE A 59 9.25 2.14 -12.31
CA ILE A 59 7.89 2.46 -11.85
C ILE A 59 6.91 1.37 -12.27
N LYS A 60 6.94 0.94 -13.54
CA LYS A 60 6.09 -0.14 -14.06
C LYS A 60 6.29 -1.44 -13.28
N ASN A 61 7.54 -1.89 -13.14
CA ASN A 61 7.85 -3.19 -12.53
C ASN A 61 7.48 -3.20 -11.04
N MET A 62 7.75 -2.12 -10.32
CA MET A 62 7.43 -2.01 -8.90
C MET A 62 5.94 -1.84 -8.66
N ALA A 63 5.23 -1.07 -9.49
CA ALA A 63 3.78 -0.97 -9.41
C ALA A 63 3.09 -2.34 -9.65
N HIS A 64 3.58 -3.11 -10.63
CA HIS A 64 3.11 -4.48 -10.86
C HIS A 64 3.32 -5.38 -9.64
N THR A 65 4.53 -5.37 -9.09
CA THR A 65 4.91 -6.19 -7.94
C THR A 65 4.09 -5.83 -6.71
N MET A 66 4.00 -4.53 -6.41
CA MET A 66 3.32 -4.01 -5.22
C MET A 66 1.82 -4.33 -5.20
N LYS A 67 1.15 -4.52 -6.35
CA LYS A 67 -0.26 -4.95 -6.39
C LYS A 67 -0.50 -6.25 -5.63
N SER A 68 0.41 -7.22 -5.78
CA SER A 68 0.34 -8.47 -5.04
C SER A 68 0.66 -8.24 -3.56
N SER A 69 1.69 -7.45 -3.26
CA SER A 69 2.09 -7.11 -1.89
C SER A 69 0.95 -6.46 -1.09
N VAL A 70 0.21 -5.52 -1.68
CA VAL A 70 -0.91 -4.82 -1.00
C VAL A 70 -2.20 -5.65 -0.94
N SER A 71 -2.33 -6.64 -1.83
CA SER A 71 -3.50 -7.54 -1.83
C SER A 71 -3.54 -8.45 -0.60
N ILE A 72 -2.39 -8.87 -0.06
CA ILE A 72 -2.34 -9.77 1.11
C ILE A 72 -2.90 -9.11 2.38
N MET A 73 -2.78 -7.78 2.48
CA MET A 73 -3.34 -6.97 3.55
C MET A 73 -4.76 -6.46 3.24
N GLY A 74 -5.32 -6.82 2.08
CA GLY A 74 -6.64 -6.40 1.63
C GLY A 74 -6.77 -4.89 1.36
N ILE A 75 -5.67 -4.20 1.01
CA ILE A 75 -5.67 -2.76 0.77
C ILE A 75 -6.22 -2.46 -0.64
N ALA A 76 -7.55 -2.52 -0.76
CA ALA A 76 -8.23 -2.41 -2.06
C ALA A 76 -8.02 -1.05 -2.74
N ALA A 77 -7.86 0.03 -1.97
CA ALA A 77 -7.69 1.39 -2.48
C ALA A 77 -6.44 1.56 -3.37
N LEU A 78 -5.39 0.74 -3.15
CA LEU A 78 -4.16 0.81 -3.92
C LEU A 78 -4.21 0.08 -5.27
N GLN A 79 -5.15 -0.85 -5.46
CA GLN A 79 -5.26 -1.62 -6.70
C GLN A 79 -5.43 -0.75 -7.95
N PRO A 80 -6.40 0.19 -8.02
CA PRO A 80 -6.56 1.04 -9.19
C PRO A 80 -5.39 2.02 -9.37
N ILE A 81 -4.79 2.51 -8.28
CA ILE A 81 -3.64 3.43 -8.32
C ILE A 81 -2.43 2.75 -8.96
N LEU A 82 -2.06 1.57 -8.45
CA LEU A 82 -0.91 0.82 -8.94
C LEU A 82 -1.13 0.31 -10.37
N GLN A 83 -2.36 -0.07 -10.72
CA GLN A 83 -2.69 -0.44 -12.09
C GLN A 83 -2.50 0.74 -13.05
N GLU A 84 -2.98 1.93 -12.69
CA GLU A 84 -2.82 3.12 -13.53
C GLU A 84 -1.35 3.53 -13.65
N MET A 85 -0.58 3.48 -12.56
CA MET A 85 0.87 3.73 -12.60
C MET A 85 1.60 2.75 -13.52
N GLU A 86 1.25 1.46 -13.46
CA GLU A 86 1.81 0.43 -14.33
C GLU A 86 1.50 0.72 -15.81
N ASP A 87 0.25 1.05 -16.13
CA ASP A 87 -0.18 1.26 -17.51
C ASP A 87 0.37 2.56 -18.13
N LEU A 88 0.37 3.66 -17.37
CA LEU A 88 0.99 4.92 -17.82
C LEU A 88 2.50 4.77 -18.06
N SER A 89 3.16 3.95 -17.23
CA SER A 89 4.59 3.68 -17.37
C SER A 89 4.92 2.75 -18.53
N LYS A 90 4.02 1.85 -18.94
CA LYS A 90 4.18 1.02 -20.16
C LYS A 90 4.23 1.87 -21.43
N ILE A 91 3.42 2.92 -21.50
CA ILE A 91 3.31 3.80 -22.68
C ILE A 91 4.09 5.10 -22.52
N THR A 92 4.88 5.24 -21.45
CA THR A 92 5.76 6.38 -21.15
C THR A 92 5.06 7.73 -21.30
N THR A 93 3.86 7.88 -20.73
CA THR A 93 3.03 9.08 -20.86
C THR A 93 2.60 9.65 -19.52
N SER A 94 2.06 10.88 -19.55
CA SER A 94 1.40 11.54 -18.42
C SER A 94 2.18 11.48 -17.10
N PHE A 95 3.44 11.89 -17.11
CA PHE A 95 4.29 11.82 -15.92
C PHE A 95 3.74 12.60 -14.72
N GLU A 96 3.09 13.73 -14.96
CA GLU A 96 2.39 14.50 -13.92
C GLU A 96 1.31 13.67 -13.21
N ARG A 97 0.60 12.81 -13.95
CA ARG A 97 -0.40 11.90 -13.38
C ARG A 97 0.27 10.82 -12.53
N ILE A 98 1.42 10.28 -12.97
CA ILE A 98 2.21 9.33 -12.17
C ILE A 98 2.65 9.97 -10.84
N ILE A 99 3.09 11.24 -10.87
CA ILE A 99 3.45 11.98 -9.65
C ILE A 99 2.23 12.12 -8.72
N ALA A 100 1.07 12.51 -9.25
CA ALA A 100 -0.15 12.65 -8.46
C ALA A 100 -0.64 11.31 -7.86
N LEU A 101 -0.50 10.21 -8.61
CA LEU A 101 -0.79 8.86 -8.12
C LEU A 101 0.20 8.44 -7.04
N ASN A 102 1.49 8.76 -7.20
CA ASN A 102 2.51 8.44 -6.21
C ASN A 102 2.27 9.17 -4.88
N THR A 103 1.78 10.41 -4.91
CA THR A 103 1.36 11.11 -3.68
C THR A 103 0.27 10.35 -2.94
N GLN A 104 -0.75 9.85 -3.65
CA GLN A 104 -1.82 9.04 -3.05
C GLN A 104 -1.30 7.69 -2.52
N LEU A 105 -0.42 7.05 -3.29
CA LEU A 105 0.25 5.81 -2.89
C LEU A 105 0.99 5.99 -1.56
N ASN A 106 1.82 7.02 -1.43
CA ASN A 106 2.56 7.31 -0.20
C ASN A 106 1.64 7.57 0.99
N LEU A 107 0.54 8.31 0.81
CA LEU A 107 -0.41 8.57 1.89
C LEU A 107 -1.05 7.27 2.41
N ILE A 108 -1.53 6.42 1.51
CA ILE A 108 -2.20 5.17 1.88
C ILE A 108 -1.20 4.16 2.48
N CYS A 109 0.01 4.04 1.92
CA CYS A 109 1.06 3.18 2.49
C CYS A 109 1.44 3.62 3.91
N ASN A 110 1.61 4.93 4.15
CA ASN A 110 1.91 5.44 5.49
C ASN A 110 0.78 5.14 6.48
N GLN A 111 -0.48 5.30 6.05
CA GLN A 111 -1.62 4.92 6.87
C GLN A 111 -1.61 3.41 7.19
N ALA A 112 -1.37 2.55 6.19
CA ALA A 112 -1.28 1.12 6.39
C ALA A 112 -0.16 0.73 7.36
N PHE A 113 0.99 1.39 7.29
CA PHE A 113 2.11 1.15 8.22
C PHE A 113 1.76 1.52 9.65
N GLU A 114 1.09 2.66 9.86
CA GLU A 114 0.64 3.05 11.20
C GLU A 114 -0.46 2.12 11.74
N GLU A 115 -1.39 1.68 10.89
CA GLU A 115 -2.40 0.68 11.28
C GLU A 115 -1.76 -0.63 11.73
N ILE A 116 -0.76 -1.13 11.01
CA ILE A 116 -0.05 -2.37 11.35
C ILE A 116 0.76 -2.21 12.64
N LYS A 117 1.47 -1.09 12.83
CA LYS A 117 2.25 -0.84 14.06
C LYS A 117 1.38 -0.76 15.31
N ASN A 118 0.16 -0.25 15.16
CA ASN A 118 -0.81 -0.13 16.26
C ASN A 118 -1.72 -1.36 16.40
N TYR A 119 -1.60 -2.34 15.50
CA TYR A 119 -2.42 -3.54 15.54
C TYR A 119 -2.07 -4.40 16.76
N SER A 120 -3.09 -4.69 17.56
CA SER A 120 -3.00 -5.56 18.73
C SER A 120 -4.01 -6.69 18.58
N PHE A 121 -3.57 -7.92 18.86
CA PHE A 121 -4.49 -9.06 18.93
C PHE A 121 -5.41 -8.89 20.15
N SER A 122 -6.72 -8.91 19.91
CA SER A 122 -7.76 -8.94 20.93
C SER A 122 -7.98 -10.34 21.49
#